data_AF-A0A842UFR5-F1
#
_entry.id   AF-A0A842UFR5-F1
#
_cell.length_a   1.000
_cell.length_b   1.000
_cell.length_c   1.000
_cell.angle_alpha   90.00
_cell.angle_beta   90.00
_cell.angle_gamma   90.00
#
_symmetry.space_group_name_H-M   'P 1'
#
loop_
_entity.id
_entity.type
_entity.pdbx_description
1 polymer ?
#
loop_
_entity_poly.entity_id
_entity_poly.type
_entity_poly.pdbx_seq_one_letter_code
_entity_poly.pdbx_strand_id
1 'polypeptide(L)'
;MKKNKKAVVGQALSVIVVLILVVFILLIFLPFGEKTAEAGEKIIADTKCKTSVELAARSEKVWVADIIDCPTTYLEIKKNDDAKYIISEALASCWHRFGKGELKLFKHHPDTFGSQDKAVYCNVCHVFEFGKDVAPITDLGGYLARNNVSRKFSLRSEPVSYFEYLQGKYIDESTKGIYANNIFAGTTIETNRPYAAVFVYTKDPSFFASNYLFFRAQRAETFIGQIWYGGLGLMFGKSIGAEWWSHTVLLPYEKGKLQNVCEILEE
;
A
#
# COMPACT_ATOMS: atom_id res chain seq x y z
N MET A 1 -17.07 -68.16 29.67
CA MET A 1 -17.91 -67.43 28.68
C MET A 1 -17.12 -67.24 27.38
N LYS A 2 -17.43 -67.97 26.31
CA LYS A 2 -16.84 -67.74 24.98
C LYS A 2 -17.44 -66.46 24.40
N LYS A 3 -16.69 -65.35 24.43
CA LYS A 3 -17.10 -64.11 23.75
C LYS A 3 -17.33 -64.42 22.27
N ASN A 4 -18.51 -64.05 21.78
CA ASN A 4 -18.97 -64.35 20.43
C ASN A 4 -18.06 -63.62 19.41
N LYS A 5 -17.21 -64.36 18.69
CA LYS A 5 -16.15 -63.78 17.82
C LYS A 5 -16.67 -62.76 16.80
N LYS A 6 -17.94 -62.87 16.39
CA LYS A 6 -18.58 -61.93 15.46
C LYS A 6 -18.77 -60.51 16.03
N ALA A 7 -18.97 -60.37 17.35
CA ALA A 7 -19.12 -59.06 17.99
C ALA A 7 -17.78 -58.30 18.06
N VAL A 8 -16.67 -59.03 18.23
CA VAL A 8 -15.32 -58.44 18.29
C VAL A 8 -14.87 -57.92 16.92
N VAL A 9 -15.22 -58.62 15.84
CA VAL A 9 -14.89 -58.19 14.46
C VAL A 9 -15.66 -56.93 14.06
N GLY A 10 -16.95 -56.83 14.44
CA GLY A 10 -17.75 -55.63 14.16
C GLY A 10 -17.23 -54.38 14.87
N GLN A 11 -16.75 -54.53 16.11
CA GLN A 11 -16.19 -53.43 16.89
C GLN A 11 -14.81 -52.98 16.37
N ALA A 12 -13.99 -53.89 15.83
CA ALA A 12 -12.71 -53.52 15.22
C ALA A 12 -12.91 -52.74 13.91
N LEU A 13 -13.88 -53.14 13.09
CA LEU A 13 -14.14 -52.51 11.79
C LEU A 13 -14.68 -51.09 11.94
N SER A 14 -15.54 -50.84 12.94
CA SER A 14 -16.04 -49.48 13.23
C SER A 14 -14.94 -48.52 13.68
N VAL A 15 -14.01 -48.97 14.51
CA VAL A 15 -12.86 -48.16 14.95
C VAL A 15 -11.97 -47.79 13.77
N ILE A 16 -11.70 -48.73 12.86
CA ILE A 16 -10.90 -48.48 11.65
C ILE A 16 -11.57 -47.42 10.77
N VAL A 17 -12.89 -47.53 10.55
CA VAL A 17 -13.64 -46.56 9.73
C VAL A 17 -13.60 -45.16 10.35
N VAL A 18 -13.78 -45.04 11.67
CA VAL A 18 -13.68 -43.75 12.38
C VAL A 18 -12.27 -43.16 12.26
N LEU A 19 -11.23 -43.99 12.39
CA LEU A 19 -9.84 -43.55 12.28
C LEU A 19 -9.52 -43.06 10.86
N ILE A 20 -10.01 -43.74 9.82
CA ILE A 20 -9.89 -43.31 8.43
C ILE A 20 -10.60 -41.96 8.21
N LEU A 21 -11.80 -41.78 8.78
CA LEU A 21 -12.54 -40.53 8.71
C LEU A 21 -11.78 -39.37 9.36
N VAL A 22 -11.17 -39.58 10.53
CA VAL A 22 -10.35 -38.55 11.21
C VAL A 22 -9.13 -38.19 10.37
N VAL A 23 -8.43 -39.17 9.81
CA VAL A 23 -7.28 -38.93 8.93
C VAL A 23 -7.71 -38.17 7.67
N PHE A 24 -8.84 -38.53 7.06
CA PHE A 24 -9.37 -37.84 5.88
C PHE A 24 -9.74 -36.37 6.19
N ILE A 25 -10.37 -36.13 7.34
CA ILE A 25 -10.68 -34.78 7.82
C ILE A 25 -9.39 -33.97 8.02
N LEU A 26 -8.37 -34.54 8.68
CA LEU A 26 -7.07 -33.87 8.86
C LEU A 26 -6.42 -33.54 7.51
N LEU A 27 -6.42 -34.47 6.55
CA LEU A 27 -5.86 -34.24 5.21
C LEU A 27 -6.59 -33.12 4.46
N ILE A 28 -7.91 -32.96 4.66
CA ILE A 28 -8.66 -31.84 4.10
C ILE A 28 -8.27 -30.51 4.75
N PHE A 29 -8.03 -30.49 6.07
CA PHE A 29 -7.74 -29.24 6.81
C PHE A 29 -6.28 -28.77 6.71
N LEU A 30 -5.32 -29.67 6.48
CA LEU A 30 -3.90 -29.31 6.33
C LEU A 30 -3.63 -28.21 5.28
N PRO A 31 -4.12 -28.29 4.02
CA PRO A 31 -3.87 -27.25 3.02
C PRO A 31 -4.58 -25.92 3.32
N PHE A 32 -5.63 -25.94 4.16
CA PHE A 32 -6.27 -24.70 4.63
C PHE A 32 -5.38 -23.97 5.65
N GLY A 33 -4.66 -24.71 6.50
CA GLY A 33 -3.78 -24.14 7.52
C GLY A 33 -2.70 -23.23 6.93
N GLU A 34 -2.01 -23.69 5.90
CA GLU A 34 -0.93 -22.93 5.25
C GLU A 34 -1.42 -21.61 4.64
N LYS A 35 -2.52 -21.64 3.89
CA LYS A 35 -3.10 -20.42 3.29
C LYS A 35 -3.60 -19.42 4.34
N THR A 36 -4.10 -19.91 5.46
CA THR A 36 -4.55 -19.03 6.56
C THR A 36 -3.38 -18.38 7.30
N ALA A 37 -2.22 -19.04 7.38
CA ALA A 37 -1.04 -18.50 8.03
C ALA A 37 -0.49 -17.27 7.27
N GLU A 38 -0.32 -17.38 5.95
CA GLU A 38 0.16 -16.25 5.12
C GLU A 38 -0.79 -15.04 5.16
N ALA A 39 -2.10 -15.29 5.14
CA ALA A 39 -3.10 -14.23 5.27
C ALA A 39 -3.06 -13.59 6.67
N GLY A 40 -2.85 -14.40 7.72
CA GLY A 40 -2.74 -13.97 9.10
C GLY A 40 -1.55 -13.06 9.34
N GLU A 41 -0.36 -13.42 8.83
CA GLU A 41 0.86 -12.61 8.99
C GLU A 41 0.71 -11.21 8.41
N LYS A 42 0.10 -11.10 7.21
CA LYS A 42 -0.16 -9.79 6.58
C LYS A 42 -1.12 -8.93 7.40
N ILE A 43 -2.18 -9.53 7.94
CA ILE A 43 -3.14 -8.81 8.79
C ILE A 43 -2.47 -8.33 10.09
N ILE A 44 -1.63 -9.17 10.69
CA ILE A 44 -0.90 -8.83 11.92
C ILE A 44 0.10 -7.70 11.65
N ALA A 45 0.86 -7.77 10.56
CA ALA A 45 1.81 -6.72 10.17
C ALA A 45 1.10 -5.38 9.90
N ASP A 46 -0.01 -5.39 9.16
CA ASP A 46 -0.80 -4.19 8.89
C ASP A 46 -1.38 -3.58 10.16
N THR A 47 -1.89 -4.42 11.06
CA THR A 47 -2.44 -3.99 12.35
C THR A 47 -1.34 -3.39 13.23
N LYS A 48 -0.18 -4.05 13.32
CA LYS A 48 0.97 -3.57 14.09
C LYS A 48 1.45 -2.21 13.59
N CYS A 49 1.63 -2.09 12.27
CA CYS A 49 1.98 -0.83 11.61
C CYS A 49 0.98 0.27 11.94
N LYS A 50 -0.32 0.04 11.73
CA LYS A 50 -1.35 1.03 12.03
C LYS A 50 -1.37 1.44 13.50
N THR A 51 -1.29 0.50 14.43
CA THR A 51 -1.24 0.79 15.87
C THR A 51 0.02 1.58 16.22
N SER A 52 1.17 1.24 15.63
CA SER A 52 2.42 1.98 15.84
C SER A 52 2.31 3.42 15.36
N VAL A 53 1.73 3.64 14.18
CA VAL A 53 1.48 4.98 13.59
C VAL A 53 0.48 5.79 14.43
N GLU A 54 -0.59 5.17 14.91
CA GLU A 54 -1.56 5.83 15.78
C GLU A 54 -0.95 6.19 17.15
N LEU A 55 -0.10 5.34 17.70
CA LEU A 55 0.64 5.60 18.94
C LEU A 55 1.65 6.74 18.74
N ALA A 56 2.41 6.69 17.65
CA ALA A 56 3.31 7.72 17.16
C ALA A 56 2.61 9.09 17.10
N ALA A 57 1.48 9.17 16.42
CA ALA A 57 0.70 10.40 16.27
C ALA A 57 0.15 10.98 17.58
N ARG A 58 0.02 10.16 18.62
CA ARG A 58 -0.42 10.57 19.96
C ARG A 58 0.73 10.84 20.93
N SER A 59 1.93 10.36 20.62
CA SER A 59 3.11 10.53 21.46
C SER A 59 3.60 11.98 21.39
N GLU A 60 3.73 12.63 22.55
CA GLU A 60 4.23 14.01 22.62
C GLU A 60 5.74 14.10 22.84
N LYS A 61 6.38 13.00 23.26
CA LYS A 61 7.72 13.03 23.86
C LYS A 61 8.74 12.05 23.27
N VAL A 62 8.30 11.13 22.42
CA VAL A 62 9.20 10.11 21.87
C VAL A 62 9.41 10.39 20.38
N TRP A 63 10.67 10.31 19.95
CA TRP A 63 10.99 10.43 18.54
C TRP A 63 10.31 9.30 17.78
N VAL A 64 9.58 9.69 16.76
CA VAL A 64 8.45 8.91 16.22
C VAL A 64 8.92 7.85 15.25
N ALA A 65 10.05 8.07 14.57
CA ALA A 65 10.63 7.09 13.65
C ALA A 65 10.85 5.75 14.36
N ASP A 66 11.60 5.76 15.47
CA ASP A 66 11.91 4.54 16.24
C ASP A 66 10.67 3.77 16.77
N ILE A 67 9.47 4.35 16.71
CA ILE A 67 8.21 3.72 17.13
C ILE A 67 7.45 3.11 15.95
N ILE A 68 7.57 3.67 14.74
CA ILE A 68 6.77 3.24 13.60
C ILE A 68 7.33 1.91 13.07
N ASP A 69 6.57 0.83 13.23
CA ASP A 69 6.96 -0.50 12.77
C ASP A 69 6.08 -0.91 11.58
N CYS A 70 6.48 -0.44 10.40
CA CYS A 70 5.74 -0.60 9.16
C CYS A 70 6.55 -1.35 8.10
N PRO A 71 6.72 -2.68 8.25
CA PRO A 71 7.59 -3.45 7.38
C PRO A 71 7.15 -3.40 5.92
N THR A 72 8.14 -3.34 5.04
CA THR A 72 7.95 -3.36 3.60
C THR A 72 7.37 -4.69 3.13
N THR A 73 6.26 -4.65 2.39
CA THR A 73 5.65 -5.86 1.80
C THR A 73 6.05 -6.03 0.34
N TYR A 74 6.70 -7.14 0.00
CA TYR A 74 7.05 -7.48 -1.38
C TYR A 74 5.89 -8.21 -2.07
N LEU A 75 5.53 -7.75 -3.27
CA LEU A 75 4.42 -8.25 -4.07
C LEU A 75 4.90 -8.63 -5.47
N GLU A 76 4.80 -9.91 -5.81
CA GLU A 76 5.09 -10.40 -7.16
C GLU A 76 3.83 -10.36 -8.04
N ILE A 77 3.87 -9.57 -9.12
CA ILE A 77 2.82 -9.47 -10.12
C ILE A 77 3.14 -10.44 -11.24
N LYS A 78 2.34 -11.50 -11.38
CA LYS A 78 2.54 -12.56 -12.39
C LYS A 78 1.72 -12.37 -13.65
N LYS A 79 0.66 -11.56 -13.59
CA LYS A 79 -0.32 -11.38 -14.67
C LYS A 79 -0.68 -9.91 -14.83
N ASN A 80 -0.87 -9.48 -16.07
CA ASN A 80 -1.18 -8.09 -16.39
C ASN A 80 -2.58 -7.67 -15.91
N ASP A 81 -3.57 -8.56 -16.01
CA ASP A 81 -4.97 -8.26 -15.67
C ASP A 81 -5.14 -7.84 -14.20
N ASP A 82 -4.30 -8.38 -13.31
CA ASP A 82 -4.34 -8.09 -11.88
C ASP A 82 -3.46 -6.89 -11.48
N ALA A 83 -2.54 -6.45 -12.36
CA ALA A 83 -1.47 -5.53 -11.99
C ALA A 83 -2.00 -4.17 -11.52
N LYS A 84 -2.95 -3.59 -12.26
CA LYS A 84 -3.58 -2.31 -11.88
C LYS A 84 -4.33 -2.41 -10.56
N TYR A 85 -5.04 -3.52 -10.36
CA TYR A 85 -5.79 -3.77 -9.12
C TYR A 85 -4.84 -3.88 -7.92
N ILE A 86 -3.80 -4.73 -8.02
CA ILE A 86 -2.81 -4.94 -6.97
C ILE A 86 -2.10 -3.64 -6.60
N ILE A 87 -1.65 -2.86 -7.58
CA ILE A 87 -0.99 -1.58 -7.34
C ILE A 87 -1.95 -0.60 -6.66
N SER A 88 -3.21 -0.51 -7.12
CA SER A 88 -4.21 0.40 -6.57
C SER A 88 -4.59 0.04 -5.12
N GLU A 89 -4.79 -1.24 -4.82
CA GLU A 89 -5.04 -1.74 -3.47
C GLU A 89 -3.85 -1.49 -2.54
N ALA A 90 -2.63 -1.66 -3.03
CA ALA A 90 -1.41 -1.39 -2.26
C ALA A 90 -1.24 0.11 -1.96
N LEU A 91 -1.53 0.99 -2.91
CA LEU A 91 -1.55 2.45 -2.67
C LEU A 91 -2.61 2.81 -1.61
N ALA A 92 -3.83 2.27 -1.73
CA ALA A 92 -4.90 2.51 -0.75
C ALA A 92 -4.55 1.95 0.63
N SER A 93 -3.94 0.77 0.70
CA SER A 93 -3.48 0.16 1.93
C SER A 93 -2.44 1.03 2.62
N CYS A 94 -1.42 1.48 1.88
CA CYS A 94 -0.39 2.37 2.36
C CYS A 94 -1.00 3.66 2.94
N TRP A 95 -1.89 4.31 2.20
CA TRP A 95 -2.61 5.49 2.68
C TRP A 95 -3.43 5.22 3.95
N HIS A 96 -4.09 4.07 4.01
CA HIS A 96 -4.90 3.66 5.16
C HIS A 96 -4.06 3.42 6.43
N ARG A 97 -2.90 2.74 6.30
CA ARG A 97 -1.97 2.46 7.40
C ARG A 97 -1.53 3.74 8.11
N PHE A 98 -1.35 4.82 7.35
CA PHE A 98 -0.97 6.14 7.87
C PHE A 98 -2.16 7.07 8.19
N GLY A 99 -3.33 6.49 8.44
CA GLY A 99 -4.50 7.23 8.90
C GLY A 99 -5.09 8.17 7.85
N LYS A 100 -4.92 7.86 6.55
CA LYS A 100 -5.52 8.58 5.42
C LYS A 100 -5.19 10.08 5.41
N GLY A 101 -3.99 10.42 5.87
CA GLY A 101 -3.56 11.81 5.98
C GLY A 101 -4.42 12.62 6.95
N GLU A 102 -4.89 12.02 8.04
CA GLU A 102 -5.61 12.72 9.12
C GLU A 102 -4.76 12.82 10.40
N LEU A 103 -3.66 12.06 10.47
CA LEU A 103 -2.80 11.97 11.64
C LEU A 103 -1.63 12.95 11.55
N LYS A 104 -1.40 13.71 12.62
CA LYS A 104 -0.16 14.50 12.79
C LYS A 104 0.93 13.57 13.29
N LEU A 105 1.75 13.05 12.37
CA LEU A 105 2.78 12.06 12.69
C LEU A 105 3.93 12.68 13.50
N PHE A 106 4.31 13.93 13.20
CA PHE A 106 5.39 14.61 13.90
C PHE A 106 4.89 15.91 14.53
N LYS A 107 5.22 16.10 15.81
CA LYS A 107 5.25 17.45 16.39
C LYS A 107 6.58 18.08 15.99
N HIS A 108 6.53 19.33 15.54
CA HIS A 108 7.74 20.05 15.17
C HIS A 108 8.64 20.21 16.40
N HIS A 109 9.76 19.49 16.43
CA HIS A 109 10.81 19.72 17.42
C HIS A 109 11.97 20.44 16.70
N PRO A 110 12.32 21.68 17.10
CA PRO A 110 13.35 22.48 16.42
C PRO A 110 14.71 21.78 16.34
N ASP A 111 14.96 20.87 17.27
CA ASP A 111 16.27 20.24 17.47
C ASP A 111 16.48 18.96 16.65
N THR A 112 15.42 18.39 16.03
CA THR A 112 15.53 17.09 15.33
C THR A 112 15.40 17.21 13.81
N PHE A 113 14.84 18.31 13.30
CA PHE A 113 14.80 18.59 11.88
C PHE A 113 15.71 19.79 11.59
N GLY A 114 16.85 19.53 10.95
CA GLY A 114 17.78 20.58 10.53
C GLY A 114 17.06 21.70 9.78
N SER A 115 17.37 22.95 10.11
CA SER A 115 16.75 24.17 9.56
C SER A 115 15.25 24.03 9.22
N GLN A 116 14.42 23.81 10.26
CA GLN A 116 12.96 24.05 10.43
C GLN A 116 11.92 23.73 9.32
N ASP A 117 12.27 23.66 8.03
CA ASP A 117 11.31 23.72 6.92
C ASP A 117 11.34 22.50 5.97
N LYS A 118 12.30 21.57 6.12
CA LYS A 118 12.54 20.50 5.13
C LYS A 118 12.34 19.06 5.61
N ALA A 119 11.69 18.87 6.76
CA ALA A 119 11.40 17.55 7.29
C ALA A 119 10.67 16.65 6.27
N VAL A 120 11.27 15.51 5.89
CA VAL A 120 10.65 14.51 5.02
C VAL A 120 10.77 13.12 5.65
N TYR A 121 9.64 12.56 6.05
CA TYR A 121 9.51 11.15 6.39
C TYR A 121 8.99 10.35 5.20
N CYS A 122 9.56 9.17 4.98
CA CYS A 122 8.99 8.21 4.04
C CYS A 122 8.87 6.81 4.65
N ASN A 123 7.91 6.04 4.16
CA ASN A 123 7.82 4.61 4.42
C ASN A 123 7.55 3.84 3.13
N VAL A 124 8.35 2.82 2.83
CA VAL A 124 8.07 1.92 1.70
C VAL A 124 7.03 0.90 2.15
N CYS A 125 5.77 1.11 1.78
CA CYS A 125 4.70 0.20 2.18
C CYS A 125 4.76 -1.11 1.38
N HIS A 126 4.97 -1.00 0.07
CA HIS A 126 4.97 -2.13 -0.84
C HIS A 126 6.05 -1.98 -1.92
N VAL A 127 6.69 -3.09 -2.28
CA VAL A 127 7.58 -3.20 -3.45
C VAL A 127 6.93 -4.18 -4.44
N PHE A 128 6.77 -3.76 -5.67
CA PHE A 128 6.19 -4.51 -6.77
C PHE A 128 7.32 -5.06 -7.64
N GLU A 129 7.37 -6.39 -7.76
CA GLU A 129 8.23 -7.10 -8.70
C GLU A 129 7.36 -7.69 -9.81
N PHE A 130 7.80 -7.58 -11.05
CA PHE A 130 7.01 -8.01 -12.21
C PHE A 130 7.62 -9.28 -12.82
N GLY A 131 6.76 -10.27 -13.08
CA GLY A 131 7.13 -11.45 -13.83
C GLY A 131 7.53 -11.11 -15.27
N LYS A 132 8.33 -11.99 -15.91
CA LYS A 132 8.87 -11.78 -17.27
C LYS A 132 7.81 -11.52 -18.33
N ASP A 133 6.61 -12.08 -18.15
CA ASP A 133 5.51 -12.03 -19.12
C ASP A 133 4.52 -10.87 -18.85
N VAL A 134 4.78 -10.02 -17.86
CA VAL A 134 3.92 -8.88 -17.56
C VAL A 134 4.24 -7.73 -18.51
N ALA A 135 3.29 -7.38 -19.37
CA ALA A 135 3.44 -6.23 -20.27
C ALA A 135 3.43 -4.88 -19.52
N PRO A 136 4.00 -3.81 -20.10
CA PRO A 136 3.94 -2.48 -19.51
C PRO A 136 2.52 -2.05 -19.15
N ILE A 137 2.35 -1.47 -17.96
CA ILE A 137 1.04 -1.09 -17.44
C ILE A 137 0.72 0.33 -17.91
N THR A 138 -0.25 0.44 -18.80
CA THR A 138 -0.76 1.71 -19.31
C THR A 138 -2.03 2.12 -18.57
N ASP A 139 -2.36 3.41 -18.53
CA ASP A 139 -3.64 3.91 -17.97
C ASP A 139 -3.92 3.44 -16.53
N LEU A 140 -2.91 3.48 -15.64
CA LEU A 140 -3.13 3.23 -14.22
C LEU A 140 -3.99 4.35 -13.60
N GLY A 141 -3.78 5.61 -13.97
CA GLY A 141 -4.53 6.69 -13.36
C GLY A 141 -6.00 6.76 -13.80
N GLY A 142 -6.32 6.41 -15.05
CA GLY A 142 -7.72 6.21 -15.44
C GLY A 142 -8.36 5.03 -14.70
N TYR A 143 -7.58 3.97 -14.40
CA TYR A 143 -8.03 2.89 -13.53
C TYR A 143 -8.34 3.39 -12.11
N LEU A 144 -7.46 4.17 -11.49
CA LEU A 144 -7.67 4.75 -10.16
C LEU A 144 -8.92 5.65 -10.10
N ALA A 145 -9.21 6.39 -11.18
CA ALA A 145 -10.36 7.28 -11.27
C ALA A 145 -11.70 6.52 -11.44
N ARG A 146 -11.70 5.40 -12.18
CA ARG A 146 -12.94 4.67 -12.53
C ARG A 146 -13.26 3.49 -11.60
N ASN A 147 -12.28 2.97 -10.87
CA ASN A 147 -12.47 1.80 -10.03
C ASN A 147 -12.60 2.19 -8.56
N ASN A 148 -13.50 1.49 -7.87
CA ASN A 148 -13.79 1.74 -6.47
C ASN A 148 -12.77 1.05 -5.56
N VAL A 149 -12.41 1.75 -4.49
CA VAL A 149 -11.59 1.22 -3.40
C VAL A 149 -12.35 0.09 -2.70
N SER A 150 -11.64 -0.95 -2.24
CA SER A 150 -12.26 -2.02 -1.47
C SER A 150 -13.00 -1.50 -0.23
N ARG A 151 -14.14 -2.11 0.10
CA ARG A 151 -14.97 -1.74 1.27
C ARG A 151 -14.21 -1.80 2.59
N LYS A 152 -13.11 -2.55 2.67
CA LYS A 152 -12.26 -2.60 3.88
C LYS A 152 -11.59 -1.25 4.18
N PHE A 153 -11.45 -0.37 3.19
CA PHE A 153 -10.79 0.92 3.33
C PHE A 153 -11.76 2.09 3.53
N SER A 154 -13.01 1.96 3.06
CA SER A 154 -14.04 3.00 3.13
C SER A 154 -15.35 2.42 3.68
N LEU A 155 -15.81 2.98 4.81
CA LEU A 155 -17.10 2.64 5.44
C LEU A 155 -18.27 3.45 4.85
N ARG A 156 -18.03 4.25 3.81
CA ARG A 156 -19.10 5.03 3.17
C ARG A 156 -20.09 4.07 2.49
N SER A 157 -21.37 4.43 2.55
CA SER A 157 -22.45 3.72 1.85
C SER A 157 -22.26 3.78 0.33
N GLU A 158 -21.74 4.91 -0.16
CA GLU A 158 -21.48 5.17 -1.56
C GLU A 158 -20.09 4.64 -1.97
N PRO A 159 -19.95 4.06 -3.18
CA PRO A 159 -18.66 3.69 -3.72
C PRO A 159 -17.74 4.92 -3.84
N VAL A 160 -16.48 4.77 -3.42
CA VAL A 160 -15.45 5.80 -3.53
C VAL A 160 -14.37 5.27 -4.47
N SER A 161 -13.99 6.04 -5.48
CA SER A 161 -12.88 5.66 -6.36
C SER A 161 -11.55 5.62 -5.60
N TYR A 162 -10.57 4.86 -6.07
CA TYR A 162 -9.22 4.94 -5.50
C TYR A 162 -8.69 6.38 -5.52
N PHE A 163 -8.97 7.10 -6.60
CA PHE A 163 -8.54 8.48 -6.78
C PHE A 163 -9.09 9.40 -5.68
N GLU A 164 -10.40 9.37 -5.43
CA GLU A 164 -11.03 10.15 -4.35
C GLU A 164 -10.54 9.71 -2.96
N TYR A 165 -10.37 8.40 -2.76
CA TYR A 165 -9.91 7.85 -1.49
C TYR A 165 -8.52 8.36 -1.13
N LEU A 166 -7.60 8.28 -2.07
CA LEU A 166 -6.22 8.67 -1.92
C LEU A 166 -6.09 10.21 -1.77
N GLN A 167 -6.94 11.00 -2.46
CA GLN A 167 -6.97 12.46 -2.24
C GLN A 167 -7.61 12.88 -0.91
N GLY A 168 -8.43 12.02 -0.30
CA GLY A 168 -9.20 12.36 0.88
C GLY A 168 -10.28 13.43 0.64
N LYS A 169 -10.70 13.63 -0.62
CA LYS A 169 -11.72 14.60 -1.03
C LYS A 169 -12.65 13.98 -2.07
N TYR A 170 -13.93 14.35 -2.00
CA TYR A 170 -14.89 14.02 -3.06
C TYR A 170 -14.59 14.89 -4.28
N ILE A 171 -14.70 14.28 -5.46
CA ILE A 171 -14.42 14.92 -6.73
C ILE A 171 -15.65 14.72 -7.60
N ASP A 172 -16.17 15.79 -8.19
CA ASP A 172 -17.32 15.68 -9.07
C ASP A 172 -16.96 14.92 -10.37
N GLU A 173 -17.97 14.34 -11.03
CA GLU A 173 -17.78 13.51 -12.22
C GLU A 173 -17.12 14.25 -13.40
N SER A 174 -17.36 15.56 -13.54
CA SER A 174 -16.73 16.34 -14.62
C SER A 174 -15.22 16.44 -14.39
N THR A 175 -14.83 16.69 -13.15
CA THR A 175 -13.44 16.73 -12.74
C THR A 175 -12.78 15.35 -12.86
N LYS A 176 -13.45 14.26 -12.46
CA LYS A 176 -12.94 12.88 -12.67
C LYS A 176 -12.63 12.59 -14.13
N GLY A 177 -13.51 12.99 -15.05
CA GLY A 177 -13.30 12.83 -16.49
C GLY A 177 -12.06 13.57 -17.00
N ILE A 178 -11.81 14.79 -16.49
CA ILE A 178 -10.61 15.57 -16.83
C ILE A 178 -9.35 14.87 -16.34
N TYR A 179 -9.35 14.38 -15.10
CA TYR A 179 -8.20 13.67 -14.52
C TYR A 179 -7.91 12.35 -15.26
N ALA A 180 -8.95 11.56 -15.53
CA ALA A 180 -8.81 10.28 -16.23
C ALA A 180 -8.24 10.46 -17.65
N ASN A 181 -8.64 11.52 -18.35
CA ASN A 181 -8.33 11.68 -19.78
C ASN A 181 -7.11 12.56 -20.07
N ASN A 182 -6.73 13.48 -19.19
CA ASN A 182 -5.66 14.45 -19.49
C ASN A 182 -4.40 14.24 -18.64
N ILE A 183 -4.58 13.86 -17.38
CA ILE A 183 -3.50 13.86 -16.40
C ILE A 183 -2.76 12.52 -16.45
N PHE A 184 -3.49 11.42 -16.59
CA PHE A 184 -2.90 10.09 -16.59
C PHE A 184 -2.74 9.46 -17.97
N ALA A 185 -3.32 10.06 -19.00
CA ALA A 185 -3.17 9.62 -20.37
C ALA A 185 -1.69 9.67 -20.78
N GLY A 186 -1.16 8.50 -21.15
CA GLY A 186 0.24 8.36 -21.58
C GLY A 186 1.24 7.95 -20.48
N THR A 187 0.80 7.82 -19.23
CA THR A 187 1.68 7.25 -18.19
C THR A 187 1.78 5.74 -18.36
N THR A 188 2.99 5.26 -18.66
CA THR A 188 3.31 3.83 -18.78
C THR A 188 4.28 3.44 -17.66
N ILE A 189 3.94 2.38 -16.93
CA ILE A 189 4.82 1.77 -15.93
C ILE A 189 5.57 0.66 -16.64
N GLU A 190 6.87 0.82 -16.75
CA GLU A 190 7.76 -0.18 -17.33
C GLU A 190 7.89 -1.37 -16.36
N THR A 191 7.53 -2.57 -16.82
CA THR A 191 7.54 -3.78 -15.98
C THR A 191 8.89 -4.50 -15.98
N ASN A 192 9.93 -3.90 -16.56
CA ASN A 192 11.30 -4.43 -16.56
C ASN A 192 12.11 -4.05 -15.31
N ARG A 193 11.50 -3.35 -14.35
CA ARG A 193 12.12 -2.91 -13.10
C ARG A 193 11.08 -2.87 -11.97
N PRO A 194 11.51 -3.00 -10.70
CA PRO A 194 10.58 -2.93 -9.59
C PRO A 194 10.08 -1.50 -9.35
N TYR A 195 8.90 -1.39 -8.76
CA TYR A 195 8.29 -0.12 -8.32
C TYR A 195 7.93 -0.22 -6.85
N ALA A 196 7.73 0.90 -6.17
CA ALA A 196 7.36 0.96 -4.77
C ALA A 196 6.18 1.91 -4.52
N ALA A 197 5.25 1.50 -3.66
CA ALA A 197 4.26 2.37 -3.05
C ALA A 197 4.87 2.96 -1.79
N VAL A 198 5.14 4.26 -1.82
CA VAL A 198 5.82 5.00 -0.75
C VAL A 198 4.85 5.99 -0.13
N PHE A 199 4.68 5.90 1.19
CA PHE A 199 4.05 6.97 1.95
C PHE A 199 5.08 8.07 2.21
N VAL A 200 4.69 9.32 2.01
CA VAL A 200 5.53 10.50 2.23
C VAL A 200 4.79 11.46 3.14
N TYR A 201 5.49 12.01 4.14
CA TYR A 201 4.98 13.01 5.06
C TYR A 201 6.00 14.14 5.21
N THR A 202 5.65 15.36 4.80
CA THR A 202 6.60 16.46 4.73
C THR A 202 5.98 17.83 4.99
N LYS A 203 6.79 18.76 5.50
CA LYS A 203 6.48 20.19 5.55
C LYS A 203 6.82 20.92 4.26
N ASP A 204 7.72 20.35 3.45
CA ASP A 204 8.22 20.98 2.24
C ASP A 204 7.43 20.48 1.02
N PRO A 205 6.43 21.23 0.52
CA PRO A 205 5.72 20.83 -0.69
C PRO A 205 6.66 20.78 -1.90
N SER A 206 7.79 21.50 -1.86
CA SER A 206 8.80 21.46 -2.92
C SER A 206 9.59 20.15 -2.91
N PHE A 207 9.52 19.34 -1.85
CA PHE A 207 10.03 17.97 -1.86
C PHE A 207 9.40 17.16 -3.00
N PHE A 208 8.07 17.27 -3.14
CA PHE A 208 7.36 16.59 -4.21
C PHE A 208 7.72 17.17 -5.57
N ALA A 209 7.82 18.50 -5.68
CA ALA A 209 8.26 19.13 -6.92
C ALA A 209 9.67 18.67 -7.29
N SER A 210 10.67 18.81 -6.42
CA SER A 210 12.07 18.48 -6.71
C SER A 210 12.29 16.99 -6.98
N ASN A 211 11.71 16.08 -6.19
CA ASN A 211 11.94 14.64 -6.34
C ASN A 211 11.01 13.97 -7.36
N TYR A 212 9.82 14.51 -7.62
CA TYR A 212 8.92 14.02 -8.67
C TYR A 212 9.18 14.67 -10.03
N LEU A 213 9.50 15.97 -10.07
CA LEU A 213 9.96 16.63 -11.31
C LEU A 213 11.31 16.09 -11.74
N PHE A 214 12.18 15.57 -10.86
CA PHE A 214 13.44 14.95 -11.29
C PHE A 214 13.21 13.75 -12.25
N PHE A 215 12.12 13.00 -12.09
CA PHE A 215 11.81 11.86 -12.97
C PHE A 215 11.05 12.24 -14.27
N ARG A 216 10.42 13.42 -14.35
CA ARG A 216 9.77 13.92 -15.59
C ARG A 216 10.55 15.02 -16.33
N ALA A 217 11.36 15.82 -15.64
CA ALA A 217 12.16 16.89 -16.23
C ALA A 217 13.29 16.38 -17.14
N GLN A 218 13.72 15.11 -17.00
CA GLN A 218 14.62 14.49 -17.97
C GLN A 218 13.96 14.10 -19.31
N ARG A 219 12.65 14.30 -19.51
CA ARG A 219 11.96 13.96 -20.77
C ARG A 219 10.98 15.02 -21.33
N ALA A 220 10.81 16.17 -20.70
CA ALA A 220 9.88 17.20 -21.18
C ALA A 220 10.60 18.52 -21.48
N GLU A 221 10.76 18.84 -22.77
CA GLU A 221 11.50 20.01 -23.25
C GLU A 221 10.73 21.35 -23.10
N THR A 222 9.51 21.37 -22.55
CA THR A 222 8.67 22.58 -22.53
C THR A 222 8.28 23.07 -21.12
N PHE A 223 8.31 24.39 -20.95
CA PHE A 223 8.00 25.13 -19.71
C PHE A 223 6.57 24.88 -19.18
N ILE A 224 5.59 24.71 -20.08
CA ILE A 224 4.21 24.34 -19.72
C ILE A 224 4.16 22.91 -19.17
N GLY A 225 4.99 22.00 -19.70
CA GLY A 225 5.16 20.66 -19.15
C GLY A 225 5.64 20.68 -17.70
N GLN A 226 6.53 21.60 -17.31
CA GLN A 226 7.02 21.69 -15.93
C GLN A 226 5.94 22.14 -14.93
N ILE A 227 5.11 23.12 -15.29
CA ILE A 227 3.99 23.59 -14.45
C ILE A 227 2.89 22.53 -14.36
N TRP A 228 2.59 21.85 -15.48
CA TRP A 228 1.65 20.73 -15.50
C TRP A 228 2.16 19.53 -14.71
N TYR A 229 3.44 19.16 -14.86
CA TYR A 229 4.10 18.07 -14.13
C TYR A 229 4.29 18.33 -12.63
N GLY A 230 4.34 19.60 -12.22
CA GLY A 230 4.23 20.00 -10.81
C GLY A 230 2.86 19.67 -10.21
N GLY A 231 1.80 19.66 -11.03
CA GLY A 231 0.46 19.18 -10.64
C GLY A 231 0.22 17.67 -10.81
N LEU A 232 1.20 16.93 -11.36
CA LEU A 232 1.06 15.59 -11.96
C LEU A 232 1.97 14.52 -11.35
N GLY A 233 2.62 14.85 -10.23
CA GLY A 233 2.71 13.89 -9.15
C GLY A 233 1.36 13.23 -8.96
N LEU A 234 1.27 11.91 -8.84
CA LEU A 234 0.11 11.26 -8.21
C LEU A 234 0.06 11.71 -6.72
N MET A 235 -0.12 13.02 -6.49
CA MET A 235 -0.13 13.66 -5.20
C MET A 235 -1.53 13.52 -4.65
N PHE A 236 -1.74 12.33 -4.10
CA PHE A 236 -2.92 11.98 -3.34
C PHE A 236 -2.73 12.41 -1.89
N GLY A 237 -3.26 13.55 -1.50
CA GLY A 237 -2.98 13.98 -0.13
C GLY A 237 -3.84 15.09 0.41
N LYS A 238 -3.80 15.14 1.73
CA LYS A 238 -4.58 16.01 2.57
C LYS A 238 -3.61 16.88 3.36
N SER A 239 -3.86 18.19 3.36
CA SER A 239 -3.22 19.11 4.30
C SER A 239 -3.70 18.76 5.70
N ILE A 240 -2.77 18.33 6.56
CA ILE A 240 -3.04 18.02 7.97
C ILE A 240 -2.78 19.30 8.78
N GLY A 241 -3.64 20.29 8.59
CA GLY A 241 -3.40 21.65 9.08
C GLY A 241 -2.43 22.44 8.19
N ALA A 242 -2.13 23.68 8.57
CA ALA A 242 -1.49 24.68 7.70
C ALA A 242 -0.06 24.34 7.23
N GLU A 243 0.60 23.31 7.77
CA GLU A 243 2.04 23.10 7.58
C GLU A 243 2.45 21.73 7.00
N TRP A 244 1.63 20.67 7.10
CA TRP A 244 2.05 19.32 6.72
C TRP A 244 1.23 18.72 5.58
N TRP A 245 1.96 18.03 4.70
CA TRP A 245 1.45 17.32 3.53
C TRP A 245 1.75 15.83 3.69
N SER A 246 0.78 15.00 3.34
CA SER A 246 0.93 13.54 3.40
C SER A 246 0.38 12.93 2.12
N HIS A 247 1.16 12.03 1.52
CA HIS A 247 0.82 11.45 0.22
C HIS A 247 1.26 9.99 0.11
N THR A 248 0.58 9.22 -0.74
CA THR A 248 1.11 7.94 -1.23
C THR A 248 1.47 8.07 -2.69
N VAL A 249 2.71 7.72 -3.04
CA VAL A 249 3.26 7.84 -4.39
C VAL A 249 3.75 6.49 -4.90
N LEU A 250 3.70 6.30 -6.22
CA LEU A 250 4.29 5.16 -6.90
C LEU A 250 5.59 5.60 -7.58
N LEU A 251 6.72 5.00 -7.19
CA LEU A 251 8.06 5.36 -7.67
C LEU A 251 8.81 4.13 -8.18
N PRO A 252 9.75 4.25 -9.13
CA PRO A 252 10.71 3.17 -9.40
C PRO A 252 11.47 2.81 -8.12
N TYR A 253 11.60 1.52 -7.83
CA TYR A 253 12.28 1.06 -6.63
C TYR A 253 13.77 0.88 -6.91
N GLU A 254 14.57 1.82 -6.40
CA GLU A 254 16.02 1.72 -6.34
C GLU A 254 16.43 2.02 -4.89
N LYS A 255 16.68 0.97 -4.10
CA LYS A 255 16.90 1.06 -2.64
C LYS A 255 17.83 2.21 -2.24
N GLY A 256 19.02 2.28 -2.85
CA GLY A 256 20.00 3.33 -2.54
C GLY A 256 19.54 4.75 -2.91
N LYS A 257 18.72 4.93 -3.95
CA LYS A 257 18.18 6.25 -4.31
C LYS A 257 17.03 6.65 -3.39
N LEU A 258 16.15 5.71 -3.03
CA LEU A 258 15.05 5.98 -2.10
C LEU A 258 15.58 6.35 -0.70
N GLN A 259 16.64 5.69 -0.24
CA GLN A 259 17.34 6.05 1.01
C GLN A 259 17.91 7.48 0.98
N ASN A 260 18.35 7.98 -0.17
CA ASN A 260 18.88 9.35 -0.28
C ASN A 260 17.78 10.42 -0.34
N VAL A 261 16.57 10.04 -0.74
CA VAL A 261 15.43 10.95 -0.89
C VAL A 261 14.64 11.05 0.42
N CYS A 262 14.68 10.02 1.26
CA CYS A 262 13.93 9.95 2.50
C CYS A 262 14.88 10.13 3.69
N GLU A 263 14.80 11.28 4.37
CA GLU A 263 15.69 11.61 5.51
C GLU A 263 15.59 10.55 6.62
N ILE A 264 14.41 9.94 6.75
CA ILE A 264 14.12 8.79 7.59
C ILE A 264 13.48 7.75 6.68
N LEU A 265 14.23 6.70 6.34
CA LEU A 265 13.71 5.52 5.66
C LEU A 265 13.73 4.33 6.61
N GLU A 266 12.55 3.88 7.01
CA GLU A 266 12.38 2.60 7.67
C GLU A 266 11.90 1.58 6.62
N GLU A 267 12.61 0.44 6.55
CA GLU A 267 12.30 -0.68 5.66
C GLU A 267 11.65 -1.84 6.42
#